data_AF-A0A934SVH1-F1
#
_entry.id   AF-A0A934SVH1-F1
#
_cell.length_a   1.000
_cell.length_b   1.000
_cell.length_c   1.000
_cell.angle_alpha   90.00
_cell.angle_beta   90.00
_cell.angle_gamma   90.00
#
_symmetry.space_group_name_H-M   'P 1'
#
loop_
_entity.id
_entity.type
_entity.pdbx_description
1 polymer ?
#
loop_
_entity_poly.entity_id
_entity_poly.type
_entity_poly.pdbx_seq_one_letter_code
_entity_poly.pdbx_strand_id
1 'polypeptide(L)'
;MRKLLGLALTMIAVAGCADARKPAPVYSTEGTTSVRVGVVNAVLPPAEAGAPPRLLLRYDDGGSATIATSQAHAFLAGDRVRVVTRRNAIDIEKFGP
;
A
#
# COMPACT_ATOMS: atom_id res chain seq x y z
N MET A 1 -33.33 57.82 -10.53
CA MET A 1 -33.62 56.46 -11.04
C MET A 1 -32.41 55.58 -10.76
N ARG A 2 -32.63 54.39 -10.16
CA ARG A 2 -31.82 53.13 -10.16
C ARG A 2 -30.29 53.27 -10.00
N LYS A 3 -29.75 53.15 -8.77
CA LYS A 3 -29.21 51.92 -8.13
C LYS A 3 -28.42 51.01 -9.08
N LEU A 4 -27.16 50.73 -8.74
CA LEU A 4 -26.59 49.37 -8.70
C LEU A 4 -25.27 49.39 -7.92
N LEU A 5 -25.30 48.68 -6.80
CA LEU A 5 -24.17 48.32 -5.95
C LEU A 5 -23.22 47.42 -6.75
N GLY A 6 -21.95 47.80 -6.84
CA GLY A 6 -20.86 46.89 -7.23
C GLY A 6 -20.42 46.08 -6.04
N LEU A 7 -21.19 45.02 -5.72
CA LEU A 7 -20.80 43.94 -4.83
C LEU A 7 -20.07 42.86 -5.67
N ALA A 8 -19.21 42.08 -5.02
CA ALA A 8 -18.51 40.88 -5.51
C ALA A 8 -17.07 41.13 -6.00
N LEU A 9 -16.07 40.31 -5.71
CA LEU A 9 -16.04 39.02 -5.02
C LEU A 9 -14.59 38.82 -4.54
N THR A 10 -14.37 38.65 -3.25
CA THR A 10 -13.10 38.17 -2.70
C THR A 10 -12.89 36.72 -3.16
N MET A 11 -12.04 36.51 -4.17
CA MET A 11 -11.53 35.18 -4.48
C MET A 11 -10.52 34.77 -3.42
N ILE A 12 -11.02 34.04 -2.42
CA ILE A 12 -10.20 33.21 -1.54
C ILE A 12 -9.79 32.01 -2.39
N ALA A 13 -8.58 32.04 -2.94
CA ALA A 13 -7.96 30.85 -3.50
C ALA A 13 -7.55 29.93 -2.33
N VAL A 14 -8.50 29.11 -1.86
CA VAL A 14 -8.16 27.89 -1.11
C VAL A 14 -7.65 26.88 -2.13
N ALA A 15 -6.43 27.10 -2.63
CA ALA A 15 -5.69 26.04 -3.29
C ALA A 15 -5.20 25.13 -2.17
N GLY A 16 -6.06 24.19 -1.79
CA GLY A 16 -5.69 23.06 -0.97
C GLY A 16 -4.49 22.38 -1.61
N CYS A 17 -3.32 22.54 -1.01
CA CYS A 17 -2.38 21.43 -1.00
C CYS A 17 -3.10 20.33 -0.22
N ALA A 18 -3.93 19.55 -0.92
CA ALA A 18 -4.04 18.14 -0.63
C ALA A 18 -2.64 17.59 -0.89
N ASP A 19 -1.76 17.86 0.08
CA ASP A 19 -0.56 17.11 0.33
C ASP A 19 -1.09 15.68 0.37
N ALA A 20 -0.92 14.96 -0.74
CA ALA A 20 -1.11 13.53 -0.80
C ALA A 20 0.01 12.97 0.08
N ARG A 21 -0.17 13.19 1.39
CA ARG A 21 0.68 12.72 2.46
C ARG A 21 0.46 11.22 2.39
N LYS A 22 1.27 10.59 1.54
CA LYS A 22 1.40 9.14 1.37
C LYS A 22 1.18 8.55 2.75
N PRO A 23 0.19 7.65 2.95
CA PRO A 23 -0.15 7.16 4.26
C PRO A 23 1.13 6.84 5.01
N ALA A 24 1.39 7.55 6.10
CA ALA A 24 2.59 7.32 6.88
C ALA A 24 2.53 5.85 7.29
N PRO A 25 3.59 5.07 7.06
CA PRO A 25 3.60 3.68 7.49
C PRO A 25 3.37 3.66 9.01
N VAL A 26 2.28 3.01 9.42
CA VAL A 26 1.93 2.84 10.83
C VAL A 26 2.86 1.77 11.39
N TYR A 27 3.93 2.21 12.08
CA TYR A 27 4.79 1.32 12.84
C TYR A 27 4.33 1.35 14.31
N SER A 28 3.74 0.26 14.79
CA SER A 28 3.45 0.06 16.23
C SER A 28 4.55 -0.80 16.85
N THR A 29 5.21 -0.27 17.88
CA THR A 29 6.37 -0.88 18.57
C THR A 29 6.01 -1.41 19.95
N GLU A 30 4.89 -2.13 20.08
CA GLU A 30 4.67 -3.06 21.19
C GLU A 30 4.47 -4.46 20.60
N GLY A 31 5.40 -5.40 20.85
CA GLY A 31 5.33 -6.75 20.27
C GLY A 31 5.27 -6.78 18.73
N THR A 32 6.02 -5.85 18.13
CA THR A 32 6.20 -5.50 16.70
C THR A 32 5.42 -6.30 15.68
N THR A 33 4.11 -6.04 15.62
CA THR A 33 3.35 -6.30 14.40
C THR A 33 3.67 -5.19 13.41
N SER A 34 4.32 -5.50 12.28
CA SER A 34 4.57 -4.54 11.22
C SER A 34 3.61 -4.78 10.06
N VAL A 35 2.97 -3.71 9.59
CA VAL A 35 2.07 -3.76 8.44
C VAL A 35 2.69 -2.96 7.30
N ARG A 36 2.82 -3.58 6.13
CA ARG A 36 3.30 -2.93 4.91
C ARG A 36 2.32 -3.18 3.77
N VAL A 37 2.13 -2.19 2.93
CA VAL A 37 1.30 -2.29 1.72
C VAL A 37 2.22 -2.21 0.51
N GLY A 38 1.89 -2.95 -0.53
CA GLY A 38 2.65 -2.95 -1.76
C GLY A 38 1.91 -3.64 -2.89
N VAL A 39 2.65 -3.96 -3.93
CA VAL A 39 2.19 -4.69 -5.10
C VAL A 39 3.00 -5.96 -5.31
N VAL A 40 2.35 -7.00 -5.81
CA VAL A 40 3.02 -8.20 -6.29
C VAL A 40 3.68 -7.84 -7.62
N ASN A 41 5.01 -7.80 -7.64
CA ASN A 41 5.78 -7.55 -8.84
C ASN A 41 5.87 -8.81 -9.72
N ALA A 42 6.00 -9.99 -9.10
CA ALA A 42 6.01 -11.27 -9.80
C ALA A 42 5.68 -12.44 -8.86
N VAL A 43 5.14 -13.51 -9.44
CA VAL A 43 5.04 -14.83 -8.78
C VAL A 43 6.18 -15.69 -9.31
N LEU A 44 7.04 -16.15 -8.40
CA LEU A 44 8.25 -16.89 -8.70
C LEU A 44 8.06 -18.37 -8.34
N PRO A 45 8.72 -19.29 -9.08
CA PRO A 45 8.75 -20.69 -8.70
C PRO A 45 9.45 -20.89 -7.34
N PRO A 46 9.25 -22.07 -6.72
CA PRO A 46 10.00 -22.50 -5.55
C PRO A 46 11.51 -22.30 -5.71
N ALA A 47 12.20 -22.02 -4.60
CA ALA A 47 13.67 -21.88 -4.59
C ALA A 47 14.38 -23.22 -4.86
N GLU A 48 13.74 -24.31 -4.43
CA GLU A 48 14.23 -25.67 -4.47
C GLU A 48 13.03 -26.63 -4.56
N ALA A 49 13.30 -27.88 -4.89
CA ALA A 49 12.26 -28.91 -5.00
C ALA A 49 11.58 -29.13 -3.63
N GLY A 50 10.26 -29.08 -3.60
CA GLY A 50 9.46 -29.26 -2.37
C GLY A 50 9.26 -27.99 -1.55
N ALA A 51 9.91 -26.87 -1.89
CA ALA A 51 9.63 -25.58 -1.26
C ALA A 51 8.35 -24.93 -1.82
N PRO A 52 7.71 -24.02 -1.07
CA PRO A 52 6.58 -23.27 -1.60
C PRO A 52 7.02 -22.24 -2.67
N PRO A 53 6.12 -21.87 -3.61
CA PRO A 53 6.34 -20.76 -4.52
C PRO A 53 6.52 -19.44 -3.76
N ARG A 54 7.04 -18.42 -4.45
CA ARG A 54 7.44 -17.16 -3.81
C ARG A 54 6.79 -15.97 -4.48
N LEU A 55 6.45 -14.95 -3.70
CA LEU A 55 5.97 -13.66 -4.18
C LEU A 55 7.09 -12.64 -4.09
N LEU A 56 7.40 -12.00 -5.22
CA LEU A 56 8.26 -10.82 -5.25
C LEU A 56 7.38 -9.59 -5.06
N LEU A 57 7.59 -8.85 -3.98
CA LEU A 57 6.80 -7.70 -3.59
C LEU A 57 7.61 -6.41 -3.74
N ARG A 58 6.94 -5.35 -4.20
CA ARG A 58 7.42 -3.96 -4.10
C ARG A 58 6.49 -3.23 -3.14
N TYR A 59 7.02 -2.76 -2.03
CA TYR A 59 6.27 -1.99 -1.05
C TYR A 59 6.16 -0.53 -1.46
N ASP A 60 5.10 0.13 -1.00
CA ASP A 60 4.83 1.54 -1.32
C ASP A 60 5.96 2.44 -0.79
N ASP A 61 6.62 2.07 0.31
CA ASP A 61 7.78 2.77 0.87
C ASP A 61 9.08 2.66 0.03
N GLY A 62 9.02 1.96 -1.11
CA GLY A 62 10.15 1.75 -2.02
C GLY A 62 10.94 0.46 -1.75
N GLY A 63 10.74 -0.17 -0.59
CA GLY A 63 11.36 -1.45 -0.26
C GLY A 63 10.85 -2.61 -1.11
N SER A 64 11.57 -3.71 -1.11
CA SER A 64 11.15 -4.95 -1.76
C SER A 64 11.39 -6.15 -0.87
N ALA A 65 10.59 -7.19 -1.03
CA ALA A 65 10.77 -8.47 -0.34
C ALA A 65 10.42 -9.64 -1.25
N THR A 66 10.99 -10.79 -0.96
CA THR A 66 10.55 -12.08 -1.53
C THR A 66 10.00 -12.92 -0.40
N ILE A 67 8.74 -13.36 -0.49
CA ILE A 67 8.08 -14.14 0.56
C ILE A 67 7.64 -15.48 -0.01
N ALA A 68 8.03 -16.58 0.64
CA ALA A 68 7.59 -17.92 0.28
C ALA A 68 6.21 -18.21 0.87
N THR A 69 5.27 -18.70 0.06
CA THR A 69 3.89 -18.99 0.49
C THR A 69 3.26 -20.07 -0.38
N SER A 70 2.55 -21.01 0.25
CA SER A 70 1.77 -22.04 -0.45
C SER A 70 0.55 -21.44 -1.18
N GLN A 71 0.16 -20.22 -0.84
CA GLN A 71 -0.98 -19.52 -1.41
C GLN A 71 -0.61 -18.61 -2.58
N ALA A 72 0.61 -18.71 -3.13
CA ALA A 72 1.05 -17.82 -4.22
C ALA A 72 0.13 -17.84 -5.45
N HIS A 73 -0.57 -18.96 -5.68
CA HIS A 73 -1.55 -19.12 -6.76
C HIS A 73 -2.78 -18.21 -6.64
N ALA A 74 -3.07 -17.67 -5.45
CA ALA A 74 -4.16 -16.74 -5.24
C ALA A 74 -3.82 -15.30 -5.69
N PHE A 75 -2.55 -15.04 -6.02
CA PHE A 75 -2.04 -13.71 -6.36
C PHE A 75 -1.54 -13.66 -7.81
N LEU A 76 -1.68 -12.50 -8.43
CA LEU A 76 -1.16 -12.19 -9.75
C LEU A 76 -0.21 -11.00 -9.69
N ALA A 77 0.67 -10.87 -10.69
CA ALA A 77 1.47 -9.66 -10.83
C ALA A 77 0.55 -8.44 -11.04
N GLY A 78 0.82 -7.35 -10.31
CA GLY A 78 -0.04 -6.18 -10.25
C GLY A 78 -1.03 -6.18 -9.08
N ASP A 79 -1.29 -7.32 -8.43
CA ASP A 79 -2.18 -7.37 -7.27
C ASP A 79 -1.62 -6.50 -6.14
N ARG A 80 -2.48 -5.64 -5.59
CA ARG A 80 -2.15 -4.86 -4.41
C ARG A 80 -2.38 -5.71 -3.16
N VAL A 81 -1.41 -5.71 -2.25
CA VAL A 81 -1.41 -6.59 -1.08
C VAL A 81 -1.06 -5.83 0.20
N ARG A 82 -1.65 -6.28 1.31
CA ARG A 82 -1.25 -5.92 2.66
C ARG A 82 -0.49 -7.10 3.26
N VAL A 83 0.71 -6.85 3.75
CA VAL A 83 1.58 -7.80 4.42
C VAL A 83 1.63 -7.46 5.90
N VAL A 84 1.15 -8.38 6.73
CA VAL A 84 1.18 -8.26 8.18
C VAL A 84 2.22 -9.24 8.70
N THR A 85 3.31 -8.74 9.26
CA THR A 85 4.33 -9.55 9.92
C THR A 85 4.16 -9.44 11.42
N ARG A 86 3.99 -10.58 12.08
CA ARG A 86 3.88 -10.72 13.54
C ARG A 86 4.86 -11.78 14.02
N ARG A 87 4.96 -11.99 15.33
CA ARG A 87 5.86 -12.99 15.90
C ARG A 87 5.62 -14.37 15.26
N ASN A 88 6.61 -14.84 14.50
CA ASN A 88 6.64 -16.13 13.80
C ASN A 88 5.57 -16.34 12.70
N ALA A 89 4.90 -15.29 12.23
CA ALA A 89 3.92 -15.44 11.14
C ALA A 89 3.92 -14.23 10.19
N ILE A 90 3.65 -14.52 8.93
CA ILE A 90 3.45 -13.53 7.87
C ILE A 90 2.11 -13.84 7.22
N ASP A 91 1.19 -12.90 7.30
CA ASP A 91 -0.10 -12.96 6.62
C ASP A 91 -0.08 -12.00 5.42
N ILE A 92 -0.58 -12.48 4.27
CA ILE A 92 -0.65 -11.71 3.03
C ILE A 92 -2.09 -11.77 2.54
N GLU A 93 -2.68 -10.62 2.30
CA GLU A 93 -4.05 -10.50 1.78
C GLU A 93 -4.12 -9.48 0.65
N LYS A 94 -5.07 -9.67 -0.27
CA LYS A 94 -5.36 -8.66 -1.29
C LYS A 94 -5.91 -7.41 -0.61
N PHE A 95 -5.44 -6.25 -1.06
CA PHE A 95 -5.74 -4.97 -0.44
C PHE A 95 -6.18 -3.95 -1.50
N GLY A 96 -7.45 -3.59 -1.47
CA GLY A 96 -8.06 -2.67 -2.43
C GLY A 96 -8.59 -3.35 -3.71
N PRO A 97 -9.37 -2.61 -4.52
CA PRO A 97 -9.85 -3.05 -5.83
C PRO A 97 -8.76 -3.00 -6.91
#